data_AF-A0A516GUY9-F1
#
_entry.id   AF-A0A516GUY9-F1
#
_cell.length_a   1.000
_cell.length_b   1.000
_cell.length_c   1.000
_cell.angle_alpha   90.00
_cell.angle_beta   90.00
_cell.angle_gamma   90.00
#
_symmetry.space_group_name_H-M   'P 1'
#
loop_
_entity.id
_entity.type
_entity.pdbx_description
1 polymer ?
#
loop_
_entity_poly.entity_id
_entity_poly.type
_entity_poly.pdbx_seq_one_letter_code
_entity_poly.pdbx_strand_id
1 'polypeptide(L)'
;MMISYIDDLYLIHFFKTFSNSERFSEEADTLAEIFDFFKSKSDIKLETDLKQVINELDNKTAQLATVLINKFTTGRNNTKISSHCQNEFRNLKRVDVYSKLKHPFSSFWLGREYNHSAEKYELNNPYFFITPENDLLKWKTISKQRIFYVQHYAVGKEEEILTHWEQLFEYKHSFRDILISDRYCLKDNVAFKENIIPLLKTILKPGSVGINISFFIKPGEALYSSVDELYSFVEQSLHEHDIRFSNISIILSRKTPHDRYIMTNNFIFESGDSFSYFEKNNIHKTSGTKLTIRPIFKFEPNVLQNLIYKWQHISLTTDENNKYYKKPLGLISSTELKN
;
A
#
# COMPACT_ATOMS: atom_id res chain seq x y z
N MET A 1 -12.27 3.08 4.33
CA MET A 1 -12.42 1.71 3.80
C MET A 1 -11.76 1.67 2.44
N MET A 2 -11.22 0.54 2.02
CA MET A 2 -10.70 0.36 0.66
C MET A 2 -11.87 0.34 -0.34
N ILE A 3 -11.62 0.74 -1.59
CA ILE A 3 -12.60 0.67 -2.68
C ILE A 3 -12.10 -0.31 -3.75
N SER A 4 -12.92 -1.28 -4.13
CA SER A 4 -12.65 -2.24 -5.20
C SER A 4 -13.50 -1.89 -6.41
N TYR A 5 -12.84 -1.54 -7.51
CA TYR A 5 -13.45 -1.38 -8.82
C TYR A 5 -13.41 -2.72 -9.53
N ILE A 6 -14.56 -3.33 -9.77
CA ILE A 6 -14.68 -4.67 -10.35
C ILE A 6 -15.47 -4.57 -11.66
N ASP A 7 -14.85 -4.99 -12.76
CA ASP A 7 -15.56 -5.11 -14.02
C ASP A 7 -16.39 -6.41 -14.11
N ASP A 8 -17.29 -6.44 -15.08
CA ASP A 8 -18.25 -7.52 -15.26
C ASP A 8 -17.59 -8.83 -15.67
N LEU A 9 -16.62 -8.78 -16.59
CA LEU A 9 -15.90 -9.96 -17.04
C LEU A 9 -15.07 -10.59 -15.91
N TYR A 10 -14.49 -9.79 -15.01
CA TYR A 10 -13.82 -10.31 -13.83
C TYR A 10 -14.79 -11.03 -12.90
N LEU A 11 -15.98 -10.47 -12.64
CA LEU A 11 -16.99 -11.15 -11.81
C LEU A 11 -17.45 -12.47 -12.44
N ILE A 12 -17.65 -12.50 -13.75
CA ILE A 12 -18.01 -13.72 -14.48
C ILE A 12 -16.91 -14.78 -14.32
N HIS A 13 -15.64 -14.38 -14.51
CA HIS A 13 -14.50 -15.25 -14.25
C HIS A 13 -14.53 -15.77 -12.82
N PHE A 14 -14.57 -14.87 -11.83
CA PHE A 14 -14.56 -15.20 -10.41
C PHE A 14 -15.65 -16.22 -10.05
N PHE A 15 -16.90 -16.00 -10.49
CA PHE A 15 -18.00 -16.94 -10.18
C PHE A 15 -17.83 -18.30 -10.87
N LYS A 16 -17.33 -18.33 -12.10
CA LYS A 16 -17.04 -19.59 -12.81
C LYS A 16 -15.93 -20.36 -12.12
N THR A 17 -14.82 -19.69 -11.79
CA THR A 17 -13.68 -20.28 -11.08
C THR A 17 -14.14 -20.80 -9.72
N PHE A 18 -14.86 -20.00 -8.94
CA PHE A 18 -15.41 -20.40 -7.65
C PHE A 18 -16.32 -21.63 -7.75
N SER A 19 -17.22 -21.65 -8.74
CA SER A 19 -18.15 -22.77 -8.97
C SER A 19 -17.47 -24.07 -9.39
N ASN A 20 -16.31 -23.98 -10.04
CA ASN A 20 -15.57 -25.11 -10.58
C ASN A 20 -14.42 -25.57 -9.69
N SER A 21 -13.99 -24.74 -8.74
CA SER A 21 -12.92 -25.08 -7.80
C SER A 21 -13.25 -26.36 -7.00
N GLU A 22 -12.25 -27.21 -6.84
CA GLU A 22 -12.38 -28.40 -6.01
C GLU A 22 -12.52 -27.99 -4.54
N ARG A 23 -13.48 -28.58 -3.83
CA ARG A 23 -13.68 -28.30 -2.40
C ARG A 23 -12.39 -28.62 -1.64
N PHE A 24 -12.00 -27.75 -0.73
CA PHE A 24 -10.79 -27.87 0.10
C PHE A 24 -9.47 -27.78 -0.69
N SER A 25 -9.49 -27.27 -1.92
CA SER A 25 -8.26 -26.89 -2.63
C SER A 25 -7.74 -25.53 -2.16
N GLU A 26 -6.43 -25.30 -2.34
CA GLU A 26 -5.81 -23.99 -2.05
C GLU A 26 -6.42 -22.87 -2.91
N GLU A 27 -6.88 -23.20 -4.11
CA GLU A 27 -7.64 -22.30 -4.98
C GLU A 27 -8.98 -21.90 -4.34
N ALA A 28 -9.76 -22.88 -3.88
CA ALA A 28 -11.04 -22.61 -3.20
C ALA A 28 -10.86 -21.76 -1.95
N ASP A 29 -9.80 -21.99 -1.16
CA ASP A 29 -9.48 -21.19 0.02
C ASP A 29 -9.12 -19.75 -0.36
N THR A 30 -8.30 -19.57 -1.40
CA THR A 30 -7.92 -18.23 -1.91
C THR A 30 -9.15 -17.47 -2.43
N LEU A 31 -10.04 -18.15 -3.17
CA LEU A 31 -11.28 -17.56 -3.66
C LEU A 31 -12.25 -17.21 -2.54
N ALA A 32 -12.30 -18.02 -1.47
CA ALA A 32 -13.06 -17.71 -0.26
C ALA A 32 -12.51 -16.47 0.45
N GLU A 33 -11.18 -16.31 0.54
CA GLU A 33 -10.57 -15.09 1.09
C GLU A 33 -10.90 -13.84 0.26
N ILE A 34 -10.85 -13.94 -1.07
CA ILE A 34 -11.25 -12.84 -1.98
C ILE A 34 -12.72 -12.48 -1.74
N PHE A 35 -13.58 -13.49 -1.64
CA PHE A 35 -15.01 -13.28 -1.36
C PHE A 35 -15.22 -12.57 -0.01
N ASP A 36 -14.53 -13.00 1.04
CA ASP A 36 -14.62 -12.38 2.36
C ASP A 36 -14.08 -10.94 2.38
N PHE A 37 -13.04 -10.66 1.60
CA PHE A 37 -12.54 -9.30 1.37
C PHE A 37 -13.61 -8.42 0.73
N PHE A 38 -14.22 -8.85 -0.38
CA PHE A 38 -15.31 -8.12 -1.02
C PHE A 38 -16.50 -7.92 -0.09
N LYS A 39 -16.83 -8.93 0.71
CA LYS A 39 -17.96 -8.86 1.64
C LYS A 39 -17.72 -7.87 2.78
N SER A 40 -16.51 -7.78 3.33
CA SER A 40 -16.31 -7.18 4.66
C SER A 40 -15.19 -6.14 4.78
N LYS A 41 -14.32 -6.01 3.78
CA LYS A 41 -13.11 -5.16 3.85
C LYS A 41 -13.02 -4.09 2.76
N SER A 42 -13.92 -4.12 1.77
CA SER A 42 -13.91 -3.17 0.67
C SER A 42 -15.32 -2.73 0.28
N ASP A 43 -15.50 -1.43 0.04
CA ASP A 43 -16.63 -0.95 -0.75
C ASP A 43 -16.46 -1.41 -2.20
N ILE A 44 -17.54 -1.82 -2.86
CA ILE A 44 -17.54 -2.38 -4.22
C ILE A 44 -18.16 -1.39 -5.20
N LYS A 45 -17.43 -1.11 -6.27
CA LYS A 45 -17.90 -0.33 -7.43
C LYS A 45 -17.90 -1.21 -8.67
N LEU A 46 -19.08 -1.50 -9.18
CA LEU A 46 -19.28 -2.37 -10.33
C LEU A 46 -19.44 -1.55 -11.61
N GLU A 47 -18.81 -2.00 -12.69
CA GLU A 47 -18.97 -1.37 -14.01
C GLU A 47 -20.42 -1.46 -14.51
N THR A 48 -21.04 -2.64 -14.34
CA THR A 48 -22.44 -2.89 -14.69
C THR A 48 -23.25 -3.41 -13.50
N ASP A 49 -24.53 -3.71 -13.69
CA ASP A 49 -25.36 -4.32 -12.68
C ASP A 49 -25.13 -5.84 -12.56
N LEU A 50 -25.46 -6.38 -11.38
CA LEU A 50 -25.28 -7.80 -11.10
C LEU A 50 -26.26 -8.70 -11.88
N LYS A 51 -27.38 -8.16 -12.39
CA LYS A 51 -28.33 -8.96 -13.19
C LYS A 51 -27.73 -9.30 -14.53
N GLN A 52 -27.05 -8.36 -15.18
CA GLN A 52 -26.33 -8.60 -16.42
C GLN A 52 -25.26 -9.68 -16.23
N VAL A 53 -24.46 -9.58 -15.16
CA VAL A 53 -23.46 -10.61 -14.81
C VAL A 53 -24.10 -11.99 -14.66
N ILE A 54 -25.23 -12.08 -13.94
CA ILE A 54 -25.94 -13.35 -13.73
C ILE A 54 -26.44 -13.95 -15.05
N ASN A 55 -26.94 -13.12 -15.97
CA ASN A 55 -27.48 -13.58 -17.26
C ASN A 55 -26.42 -14.20 -18.18
N GLU A 56 -25.13 -13.95 -17.93
CA GLU A 56 -24.00 -14.48 -18.70
C GLU A 56 -23.41 -15.78 -18.11
N LEU A 57 -23.98 -16.27 -17.00
CA LEU A 57 -23.56 -17.51 -16.32
C LEU A 57 -24.44 -18.69 -16.73
N ASP A 58 -23.88 -19.91 -16.71
CA ASP A 58 -24.69 -21.12 -16.81
C ASP A 58 -25.59 -21.27 -15.57
N ASN A 59 -26.65 -22.07 -15.68
CA ASN A 59 -27.65 -22.21 -14.62
C ASN A 59 -27.05 -22.58 -13.24
N LYS A 60 -26.03 -23.45 -13.20
CA LYS A 60 -25.41 -23.88 -11.95
C LYS A 60 -24.63 -22.73 -11.33
N THR A 61 -23.78 -22.06 -12.12
CA THR A 61 -22.98 -20.93 -11.63
C THR A 61 -23.85 -19.71 -11.31
N ALA A 62 -24.93 -19.46 -12.05
CA ALA A 62 -25.90 -18.39 -11.79
C ALA A 62 -26.60 -18.55 -10.43
N GLN A 63 -26.99 -19.77 -10.06
CA GLN A 63 -27.56 -20.07 -8.75
C GLN A 63 -26.56 -19.77 -7.62
N LEU A 64 -25.31 -20.22 -7.77
CA LEU A 64 -24.26 -19.93 -6.80
C LEU A 64 -23.98 -18.43 -6.70
N ALA A 65 -23.81 -17.74 -7.83
CA ALA A 65 -23.58 -16.30 -7.89
C ALA A 65 -24.70 -15.54 -7.18
N THR A 66 -25.97 -15.94 -7.38
CA THR A 66 -27.12 -15.34 -6.68
C THR A 66 -27.00 -15.48 -5.16
N VAL A 67 -26.61 -16.65 -4.66
CA VAL A 67 -26.38 -16.86 -3.21
C VAL A 67 -25.24 -15.99 -2.68
N LEU A 68 -24.13 -15.90 -3.43
CA LEU A 68 -22.97 -15.08 -3.05
C LEU A 68 -23.29 -13.57 -3.09
N ILE A 69 -24.03 -13.12 -4.10
CA ILE A 69 -24.52 -11.74 -4.23
C ILE A 69 -25.49 -11.39 -3.11
N ASN A 70 -26.38 -12.31 -2.74
CA ASN A 70 -27.26 -12.11 -1.58
C ASN A 70 -26.43 -11.93 -0.30
N LYS A 71 -25.32 -12.66 -0.14
CA LYS A 71 -24.39 -12.47 1.00
C LYS A 71 -23.62 -11.15 0.93
N PHE A 72 -23.38 -10.58 -0.25
CA PHE A 72 -22.82 -9.23 -0.37
C PHE A 72 -23.83 -8.16 0.07
N THR A 73 -25.12 -8.39 -0.19
CA THR A 73 -26.18 -7.41 0.08
C THR A 73 -26.83 -7.54 1.46
N THR A 74 -26.70 -8.69 2.12
CA THR A 74 -27.30 -9.01 3.43
C THR A 74 -26.22 -9.28 4.49
N GLY A 75 -26.29 -8.61 5.66
CA GLY A 75 -25.33 -8.79 6.77
C GLY A 75 -24.20 -7.75 6.86
N ARG A 76 -24.57 -6.45 6.90
CA ARG A 76 -23.64 -5.32 6.73
C ARG A 76 -22.60 -5.18 7.85
N ASN A 77 -21.34 -5.50 7.54
CA ASN A 77 -20.15 -4.92 8.20
C ASN A 77 -19.75 -3.58 7.56
N ASN A 78 -20.73 -2.70 7.28
CA ASN A 78 -20.57 -1.37 6.65
C ASN A 78 -20.14 -1.30 5.18
N THR A 79 -19.91 -2.43 4.49
CA THR A 79 -19.59 -2.46 3.04
C THR A 79 -20.73 -1.90 2.18
N LYS A 80 -20.40 -1.02 1.22
CA LYS A 80 -21.32 -0.46 0.23
C LYS A 80 -21.08 -1.06 -1.15
N ILE A 81 -22.16 -1.29 -1.90
CA ILE A 81 -22.10 -1.71 -3.30
C ILE A 81 -22.80 -0.65 -4.14
N SER A 82 -22.12 -0.20 -5.19
CA SER A 82 -22.69 0.68 -6.21
C SER A 82 -22.42 0.09 -7.60
N SER A 83 -23.41 0.17 -8.48
CA SER A 83 -23.33 -0.27 -9.87
C SER A 83 -23.34 0.90 -10.85
N HIS A 84 -23.06 0.62 -12.13
CA HIS A 84 -22.99 1.60 -13.21
C HIS A 84 -21.89 2.67 -13.01
N CYS A 85 -20.76 2.29 -12.41
CA CYS A 85 -19.61 3.17 -12.18
C CYS A 85 -18.75 3.39 -13.45
N GLN A 86 -19.39 3.50 -14.62
CA GLN A 86 -18.70 3.58 -15.92
C GLN A 86 -17.71 4.74 -16.02
N ASN A 87 -17.95 5.85 -15.30
CA ASN A 87 -17.05 7.00 -15.34
C ASN A 87 -15.69 6.69 -14.70
N GLU A 88 -15.65 5.87 -13.66
CA GLU A 88 -14.41 5.44 -13.03
C GLU A 88 -13.63 4.48 -13.94
N PHE A 89 -14.30 3.53 -14.61
CA PHE A 89 -13.66 2.66 -15.61
C PHE A 89 -13.24 3.44 -16.86
N ARG A 90 -13.95 4.50 -17.26
CA ARG A 90 -13.49 5.41 -18.34
C ARG A 90 -12.14 6.06 -18.02
N ASN A 91 -11.80 6.26 -16.76
CA ASN A 91 -10.47 6.77 -16.39
C ASN A 91 -9.36 5.77 -16.70
N LEU A 92 -9.65 4.46 -16.81
CA LEU A 92 -8.68 3.46 -17.27
C LEU A 92 -8.25 3.70 -18.72
N LYS A 93 -8.97 4.51 -19.51
CA LYS A 93 -8.45 4.94 -20.82
C LYS A 93 -7.13 5.73 -20.72
N ARG A 94 -6.81 6.24 -19.53
CA ARG A 94 -5.58 6.97 -19.20
C ARG A 94 -4.63 6.05 -18.44
N VAL A 95 -3.33 6.23 -18.67
CA VAL A 95 -2.30 5.54 -17.90
C VAL A 95 -2.30 6.02 -16.44
N ASP A 96 -2.41 7.33 -16.16
CA ASP A 96 -2.53 7.89 -14.80
C ASP A 96 -4.00 8.06 -14.40
N VAL A 97 -4.47 7.11 -13.61
CA VAL A 97 -5.82 7.03 -13.04
C VAL A 97 -5.88 7.74 -11.67
N TYR A 98 -4.79 7.67 -10.90
CA TYR A 98 -4.71 8.22 -9.53
C TYR A 98 -5.08 9.69 -9.46
N SER A 99 -4.57 10.49 -10.40
CA SER A 99 -4.85 11.93 -10.50
C SER A 99 -6.34 12.28 -10.62
N LYS A 100 -7.18 11.33 -11.03
CA LYS A 100 -8.62 11.52 -11.24
C LYS A 100 -9.48 10.95 -10.12
N LEU A 101 -9.15 9.76 -9.62
CA LEU A 101 -9.98 9.10 -8.61
C LEU A 101 -9.84 9.70 -7.21
N LYS A 102 -8.66 10.20 -6.85
CA LYS A 102 -8.38 10.80 -5.53
C LYS A 102 -8.77 9.91 -4.33
N HIS A 103 -8.87 8.60 -4.55
CA HIS A 103 -9.05 7.61 -3.49
C HIS A 103 -7.69 6.96 -3.23
N PRO A 104 -7.06 7.16 -2.05
CA PRO A 104 -5.70 6.69 -1.81
C PRO A 104 -5.61 5.16 -1.64
N PHE A 105 -6.72 4.51 -1.30
CA PHE A 105 -6.79 3.08 -1.02
C PHE A 105 -7.79 2.43 -1.97
N SER A 106 -7.30 1.87 -3.08
CA SER A 106 -8.16 1.24 -4.08
C SER A 106 -7.49 0.07 -4.80
N SER A 107 -8.30 -0.87 -5.27
CA SER A 107 -7.89 -1.93 -6.18
C SER A 107 -8.81 -1.98 -7.40
N PHE A 108 -8.27 -2.50 -8.49
CA PHE A 108 -8.96 -2.74 -9.74
C PHE A 108 -8.91 -4.22 -10.06
N TRP A 109 -10.05 -4.78 -10.42
CA TRP A 109 -10.24 -6.18 -10.75
C TRP A 109 -10.81 -6.23 -12.16
N LEU A 110 -9.94 -6.54 -13.11
CA LEU A 110 -10.13 -6.28 -14.53
C LEU A 110 -10.12 -7.60 -15.31
N GLY A 111 -11.27 -8.00 -15.84
CA GLY A 111 -11.41 -9.13 -16.76
C GLY A 111 -11.41 -8.69 -18.22
N ARG A 112 -11.64 -7.40 -18.50
CA ARG A 112 -11.50 -6.84 -19.85
C ARG A 112 -10.06 -6.41 -20.11
N GLU A 113 -9.64 -6.54 -21.37
CA GLU A 113 -8.50 -5.78 -21.86
C GLU A 113 -8.91 -4.31 -21.99
N TYR A 114 -8.16 -3.43 -21.31
CA TYR A 114 -8.29 -1.98 -21.45
C TYR A 114 -7.16 -1.45 -22.35
N ASN A 115 -7.00 -0.13 -22.42
CA ASN A 115 -5.99 0.52 -23.27
C ASN A 115 -4.54 0.13 -22.94
N HIS A 116 -4.27 -0.40 -21.75
CA HIS A 116 -2.93 -0.69 -21.24
C HIS A 116 -2.92 -1.98 -20.43
N SER A 117 -1.76 -2.62 -20.34
CA SER A 117 -1.57 -3.79 -19.48
C SER A 117 -1.68 -3.42 -17.99
N ALA A 118 -2.05 -4.40 -17.16
CA ALA A 118 -2.08 -4.25 -15.70
C ALA A 118 -0.74 -3.75 -15.15
N GLU A 119 0.39 -4.27 -15.66
CA GLU A 119 1.72 -3.82 -15.28
C GLU A 119 1.96 -2.33 -15.58
N LYS A 120 1.56 -1.87 -16.77
CA LYS A 120 1.71 -0.46 -17.16
C LYS A 120 0.87 0.45 -16.28
N TYR A 121 -0.34 0.03 -15.90
CA TYR A 121 -1.13 0.79 -14.92
C TYR A 121 -0.45 0.83 -13.57
N GLU A 122 0.05 -0.30 -13.06
CA GLU A 122 0.73 -0.33 -11.76
C GLU A 122 1.95 0.58 -11.72
N LEU A 123 2.76 0.64 -12.76
CA LEU A 123 3.93 1.53 -12.78
C LEU A 123 3.55 3.01 -12.63
N ASN A 124 2.33 3.37 -13.02
CA ASN A 124 1.86 4.74 -13.03
C ASN A 124 0.86 5.07 -11.91
N ASN A 125 0.37 4.07 -11.17
CA ASN A 125 -0.68 4.24 -10.17
C ASN A 125 -0.34 3.48 -8.90
N PRO A 126 -0.76 3.99 -7.72
CA PRO A 126 -0.48 3.35 -6.45
C PRO A 126 -1.49 2.24 -6.11
N TYR A 127 -2.11 1.61 -7.11
CA TYR A 127 -3.20 0.65 -6.93
C TYR A 127 -2.79 -0.73 -7.38
N PHE A 128 -3.42 -1.75 -6.81
CA PHE A 128 -3.34 -3.11 -7.36
C PHE A 128 -4.27 -3.25 -8.56
N PHE A 129 -3.74 -3.78 -9.66
CA PHE A 129 -4.50 -4.17 -10.86
C PHE A 129 -4.48 -5.69 -10.98
N ILE A 130 -5.59 -6.31 -10.63
CA ILE A 130 -5.76 -7.76 -10.54
C ILE A 130 -6.54 -8.21 -11.76
N THR A 131 -6.08 -9.29 -12.40
CA THR A 131 -6.70 -9.84 -13.62
C THR A 131 -6.95 -11.35 -13.44
N PRO A 132 -7.83 -11.97 -14.24
CA PRO A 132 -8.06 -13.41 -14.21
C PRO A 132 -6.80 -14.28 -14.30
N GLU A 133 -5.75 -13.78 -14.95
CA GLU A 133 -4.50 -14.52 -15.13
C GLU A 133 -3.61 -14.52 -13.88
N ASN A 134 -3.84 -13.61 -12.93
CA ASN A 134 -2.96 -13.43 -11.77
C ASN A 134 -3.66 -13.30 -10.41
N ASP A 135 -4.99 -13.35 -10.36
CA ASP A 135 -5.76 -13.05 -9.16
C ASP A 135 -5.39 -13.92 -7.96
N LEU A 136 -5.31 -15.25 -8.13
CA LEU A 136 -4.99 -16.16 -7.05
C LEU A 136 -3.57 -15.93 -6.51
N LEU A 137 -2.58 -15.87 -7.41
CA LEU A 137 -1.18 -15.68 -7.02
C LEU A 137 -0.99 -14.32 -6.35
N LYS A 138 -1.52 -13.27 -6.96
CA LYS A 138 -1.39 -11.91 -6.46
C LYS A 138 -2.13 -11.72 -5.14
N TRP A 139 -3.33 -12.29 -5.01
CA TRP A 139 -4.09 -12.27 -3.77
C TRP A 139 -3.29 -12.91 -2.63
N LYS A 140 -2.72 -14.10 -2.84
CA LYS A 140 -1.86 -14.77 -1.85
C LYS A 140 -0.68 -13.91 -1.40
N THR A 141 -0.14 -13.05 -2.26
CA THR A 141 0.92 -12.11 -1.88
C THR A 141 0.36 -10.92 -1.13
N ILE A 142 -0.65 -10.24 -1.67
CA ILE A 142 -1.15 -8.98 -1.11
C ILE A 142 -2.08 -9.17 0.09
N SER A 143 -2.59 -10.37 0.36
CA SER A 143 -3.46 -10.62 1.51
C SER A 143 -2.67 -10.95 2.77
N LYS A 144 -1.40 -11.37 2.67
CA LYS A 144 -0.63 -11.85 3.82
C LYS A 144 -0.30 -10.72 4.80
N GLN A 145 -0.53 -11.03 6.08
CA GLN A 145 0.12 -10.33 7.17
C GLN A 145 1.35 -11.14 7.54
N ARG A 146 2.49 -10.47 7.74
CA ARG A 146 3.69 -11.10 8.28
C ARG A 146 4.18 -10.35 9.50
N ILE A 147 4.81 -11.12 10.37
CA ILE A 147 5.52 -10.62 11.53
C ILE A 147 6.94 -11.13 11.38
N PHE A 148 7.90 -10.22 11.41
CA PHE A 148 9.30 -10.55 11.51
C PHE A 148 9.83 -10.16 12.89
N TYR A 149 10.62 -11.03 13.48
CA TYR A 149 11.40 -10.76 14.68
C TYR A 149 12.75 -10.19 14.28
N VAL A 150 13.17 -9.13 14.95
CA VAL A 150 14.49 -8.52 14.77
C VAL A 150 15.34 -8.96 15.96
N GLN A 151 16.37 -9.80 15.74
CA GLN A 151 17.40 -10.34 16.69
C GLN A 151 17.29 -11.83 17.16
N HIS A 152 18.26 -12.24 18.01
CA HIS A 152 18.99 -13.53 18.10
C HIS A 152 18.39 -14.64 19.00
N TYR A 153 17.35 -14.37 19.78
CA TYR A 153 16.74 -15.39 20.66
C TYR A 153 15.56 -16.05 19.96
N ALA A 154 15.86 -17.14 19.25
CA ALA A 154 14.90 -17.96 18.56
C ALA A 154 13.89 -18.59 19.54
N VAL A 155 12.68 -18.03 19.57
CA VAL A 155 11.45 -18.81 19.76
C VAL A 155 10.61 -18.76 18.46
N GLY A 156 11.25 -18.49 17.32
CA GLY A 156 10.63 -18.41 16.00
C GLY A 156 11.36 -19.27 14.98
N LYS A 157 10.68 -19.61 13.88
CA LYS A 157 11.32 -20.28 12.73
C LYS A 157 12.32 -19.31 12.08
N GLU A 158 13.41 -19.80 11.50
CA GLU A 158 14.43 -18.95 10.86
C GLU A 158 13.84 -17.99 9.82
N GLU A 159 12.79 -18.42 9.10
CA GLU A 159 12.05 -17.61 8.12
C GLU A 159 11.34 -16.38 8.71
N GLU A 160 11.13 -16.34 10.03
CA GLU A 160 10.48 -15.26 10.74
C GLU A 160 11.47 -14.24 11.30
N ILE A 161 12.78 -14.43 11.09
CA ILE A 161 13.82 -13.49 11.55
C ILE A 161 14.17 -12.53 10.40
N LEU A 162 14.00 -11.23 10.63
CA LEU A 162 14.42 -10.20 9.68
C LEU A 162 15.93 -9.97 9.83
N THR A 163 16.76 -10.54 8.98
CA THR A 163 18.22 -10.37 8.95
C THR A 163 18.67 -9.30 7.95
N HIS A 164 17.85 -8.99 6.94
CA HIS A 164 18.13 -7.93 5.97
C HIS A 164 16.84 -7.45 5.29
N TRP A 165 16.86 -6.24 4.72
CA TRP A 165 15.64 -5.62 4.18
C TRP A 165 15.08 -6.35 2.96
N GLU A 166 15.90 -7.04 2.17
CA GLU A 166 15.49 -7.74 0.95
C GLU A 166 14.53 -8.90 1.22
N GLN A 167 14.43 -9.41 2.46
CA GLN A 167 13.38 -10.36 2.84
C GLN A 167 11.97 -9.78 2.66
N LEU A 168 11.84 -8.45 2.56
CA LEU A 168 10.58 -7.76 2.31
C LEU A 168 10.23 -7.65 0.82
N PHE A 169 10.97 -8.30 -0.08
CA PHE A 169 10.75 -8.21 -1.53
C PHE A 169 9.33 -8.63 -1.97
N GLU A 170 8.68 -9.53 -1.23
CA GLU A 170 7.28 -9.92 -1.50
C GLU A 170 6.29 -8.75 -1.33
N TYR A 171 6.66 -7.71 -0.57
CA TYR A 171 5.87 -6.48 -0.39
C TYR A 171 6.20 -5.41 -1.41
N LYS A 172 6.95 -5.73 -2.46
CA LYS A 172 7.27 -4.77 -3.53
C LYS A 172 6.01 -4.36 -4.27
N HIS A 173 5.74 -3.06 -4.30
CA HIS A 173 4.56 -2.51 -4.96
C HIS A 173 4.81 -1.07 -5.43
N SER A 174 3.93 -0.59 -6.32
CA SER A 174 3.90 0.82 -6.69
C SER A 174 3.13 1.61 -5.65
N PHE A 175 3.67 2.74 -5.23
CA PHE A 175 2.99 3.71 -4.36
C PHE A 175 3.39 5.11 -4.78
N ARG A 176 2.52 6.09 -4.51
CA ARG A 176 2.77 7.51 -4.79
C ARG A 176 2.97 8.31 -3.52
N ASP A 177 2.44 7.83 -2.41
CA ASP A 177 2.54 8.49 -1.12
C ASP A 177 3.10 7.50 -0.11
N ILE A 178 4.12 7.93 0.62
CA ILE A 178 4.66 7.21 1.77
C ILE A 178 4.79 8.16 2.96
N LEU A 179 4.30 7.68 4.10
CA LEU A 179 4.41 8.35 5.38
C LEU A 179 5.34 7.52 6.27
N ILE A 180 6.36 8.16 6.84
CA ILE A 180 7.34 7.57 7.74
C ILE A 180 7.23 8.31 9.07
N SER A 181 6.61 7.67 10.06
CA SER A 181 6.46 8.16 11.42
C SER A 181 7.38 7.37 12.34
N ASP A 182 8.62 7.83 12.46
CA ASP A 182 9.63 7.25 13.33
C ASP A 182 10.54 8.35 13.86
N ARG A 183 10.76 8.35 15.17
CA ARG A 183 11.54 9.39 15.84
C ARG A 183 13.03 9.28 15.56
N TYR A 184 13.50 8.10 15.16
CA TYR A 184 14.92 7.79 15.07
C TYR A 184 15.41 7.56 13.63
N CYS A 185 14.53 7.55 12.63
CA CYS A 185 14.89 7.24 11.26
C CYS A 185 15.78 8.29 10.57
N LEU A 186 15.83 9.51 11.12
CA LEU A 186 16.70 10.61 10.70
C LEU A 186 17.68 11.02 11.80
N LYS A 187 17.94 10.16 12.79
CA LYS A 187 18.82 10.49 13.93
C LYS A 187 20.28 10.61 13.55
N ASP A 188 20.73 9.75 12.64
CA ASP A 188 22.10 9.70 12.17
C ASP A 188 22.17 9.14 10.74
N ASN A 189 23.35 9.21 10.13
CA ASN A 189 23.57 8.71 8.77
C ASN A 189 23.28 7.22 8.64
N VAL A 190 23.55 6.42 9.67
CA VAL A 190 23.36 4.97 9.64
C VAL A 190 21.87 4.64 9.66
N ALA A 191 21.10 5.29 10.54
CA ALA A 191 19.66 5.13 10.65
C ALA A 191 18.96 5.40 9.30
N PHE A 192 19.40 6.41 8.55
CA PHE A 192 18.79 6.69 7.25
C PHE A 192 19.36 5.83 6.12
N LYS A 193 20.68 5.84 5.93
CA LYS A 193 21.34 5.21 4.77
C LYS A 193 21.38 3.69 4.84
N GLU A 194 21.52 3.09 6.02
CA GLU A 194 21.57 1.62 6.17
C GLU A 194 20.18 1.01 6.42
N ASN A 195 19.15 1.83 6.68
CA ASN A 195 17.81 1.30 6.94
C ASN A 195 16.73 1.85 6.03
N ILE A 196 16.43 3.15 6.10
CA ILE A 196 15.30 3.71 5.34
C ILE A 196 15.55 3.60 3.84
N ILE A 197 16.76 3.88 3.37
CA ILE A 197 17.10 3.77 1.94
C ILE A 197 16.96 2.31 1.44
N PRO A 198 17.61 1.29 2.05
CA PRO A 198 17.40 -0.11 1.67
C PRO A 198 15.94 -0.57 1.75
N LEU A 199 15.22 -0.18 2.81
CA LEU A 199 13.79 -0.48 2.94
C LEU A 199 13.01 0.05 1.73
N LEU A 200 13.19 1.34 1.40
CA LEU A 200 12.53 1.97 0.26
C LEU A 200 12.88 1.26 -1.05
N LYS A 201 14.16 0.93 -1.28
CA LYS A 201 14.60 0.19 -2.47
C LYS A 201 13.97 -1.21 -2.56
N THR A 202 13.75 -1.88 -1.43
CA THR A 202 13.13 -3.20 -1.42
C THR A 202 11.65 -3.11 -1.76
N ILE A 203 10.90 -2.19 -1.16
CA ILE A 203 9.44 -2.17 -1.29
C ILE A 203 8.94 -1.37 -2.49
N LEU A 204 9.75 -0.46 -3.05
CA LEU A 204 9.39 0.33 -4.21
C LEU A 204 9.54 -0.48 -5.50
N LYS A 205 8.49 -0.52 -6.33
CA LYS A 205 8.56 -1.13 -7.66
C LYS A 205 9.45 -0.27 -8.58
N PRO A 206 10.47 -0.86 -9.25
CA PRO A 206 11.29 -0.14 -10.23
C PRO A 206 10.43 0.51 -11.31
N GLY A 207 10.82 1.72 -11.75
CA GLY A 207 10.08 2.46 -12.78
C GLY A 207 8.82 3.17 -12.29
N SER A 208 8.49 3.11 -10.99
CA SER A 208 7.41 3.90 -10.41
C SER A 208 7.62 5.39 -10.65
N VAL A 209 6.51 6.10 -10.88
CA VAL A 209 6.49 7.58 -10.91
C VAL A 209 6.97 8.13 -9.57
N GLY A 210 7.59 9.32 -9.59
CA GLY A 210 8.17 9.94 -8.40
C GLY A 210 7.20 9.99 -7.20
N ILE A 211 7.70 9.59 -6.03
CA ILE A 211 6.89 9.44 -4.80
C ILE A 211 6.90 10.70 -3.93
N ASN A 212 5.82 10.93 -3.19
CA ASN A 212 5.74 11.92 -2.12
C ASN A 212 6.14 11.24 -0.81
N ILE A 213 7.15 11.79 -0.12
CA ILE A 213 7.68 11.23 1.11
C ILE A 213 7.44 12.22 2.25
N SER A 214 6.76 11.77 3.30
CA SER A 214 6.51 12.58 4.50
C SER A 214 7.13 11.94 5.74
N PHE A 215 8.04 12.65 6.39
CA PHE A 215 8.69 12.25 7.63
C PHE A 215 8.06 12.97 8.83
N PHE A 216 7.63 12.21 9.84
CA PHE A 216 7.18 12.72 11.13
C PHE A 216 8.20 12.37 12.19
N ILE A 217 8.99 13.36 12.62
CA ILE A 217 10.12 13.20 13.53
C ILE A 217 9.86 14.00 14.81
N LYS A 218 10.43 13.55 15.92
CA LYS A 218 10.40 14.32 17.18
C LYS A 218 11.57 15.31 17.20
N PRO A 219 11.34 16.60 17.54
CA PRO A 219 12.43 17.57 17.68
C PRO A 219 13.49 17.10 18.67
N GLY A 220 14.76 17.32 18.34
CA GLY A 220 15.92 16.90 19.13
C GLY A 220 16.39 15.46 18.88
N GLU A 221 15.63 14.65 18.14
CA GLU A 221 16.04 13.29 17.75
C GLU A 221 16.62 13.23 16.33
N ALA A 222 16.60 14.34 15.58
CA ALA A 222 17.10 14.41 14.21
C ALA A 222 18.58 14.79 14.16
N LEU A 223 19.29 14.33 13.12
CA LEU A 223 20.72 14.53 12.91
C LEU A 223 21.10 16.02 12.87
N TYR A 224 20.27 16.83 12.20
CA TYR A 224 20.46 18.27 12.13
C TYR A 224 19.32 18.99 12.85
N SER A 225 19.66 20.11 13.49
CA SER A 225 18.69 20.99 14.12
C SER A 225 17.96 21.87 13.10
N SER A 226 18.58 22.11 11.94
CA SER A 226 17.97 22.83 10.83
C SER A 226 17.15 21.89 9.95
N VAL A 227 15.89 22.25 9.69
CA VAL A 227 15.03 21.54 8.75
C VAL A 227 15.60 21.58 7.32
N ASP A 228 16.28 22.67 6.95
CA ASP A 228 16.88 22.82 5.61
C ASP A 228 18.04 21.85 5.40
N GLU A 229 18.87 21.67 6.42
CA GLU A 229 19.97 20.71 6.40
C GLU A 229 19.45 19.26 6.37
N LEU A 230 18.42 18.95 7.16
CA LEU A 230 17.74 17.65 7.10
C LEU A 230 17.15 17.40 5.71
N TYR A 231 16.50 18.40 5.12
CA TYR A 231 15.92 18.29 3.79
C TYR A 231 17.00 18.00 2.76
N SER A 232 18.07 18.81 2.71
CA SER A 232 19.19 18.61 1.78
C SER A 232 19.85 17.25 1.97
N PHE A 233 20.01 16.79 3.21
CA PHE A 233 20.55 15.46 3.50
C PHE A 233 19.67 14.34 2.94
N VAL A 234 18.35 14.40 3.17
CA VAL A 234 17.39 13.40 2.67
C VAL A 234 17.33 13.43 1.14
N GLU A 235 17.21 14.62 0.55
CA GLU A 235 17.17 14.84 -0.90
C GLU A 235 18.41 14.26 -1.59
N GLN A 236 19.61 14.63 -1.11
CA GLN A 236 20.86 14.11 -1.63
C GLN A 236 20.93 12.59 -1.51
N SER A 237 20.59 12.04 -0.34
CA SER A 237 20.64 10.60 -0.11
C SER A 237 19.67 9.81 -1.01
N LEU A 238 18.49 10.37 -1.32
CA LEU A 238 17.55 9.76 -2.26
C LEU A 238 18.07 9.80 -3.70
N HIS A 239 18.69 10.91 -4.11
CA HIS A 239 19.35 11.04 -5.41
C HIS A 239 20.53 10.08 -5.58
N GLU A 240 21.39 9.95 -4.58
CA GLU A 240 22.53 9.02 -4.56
C GLU A 240 22.11 7.55 -4.77
N HIS A 241 20.85 7.22 -4.50
CA HIS A 241 20.32 5.86 -4.59
C HIS A 241 19.24 5.69 -5.66
N ASP A 242 19.13 6.63 -6.60
CA ASP A 242 18.18 6.61 -7.73
C ASP A 242 16.70 6.48 -7.32
N ILE A 243 16.35 6.93 -6.11
CA ILE A 243 14.96 6.95 -5.64
C ILE A 243 14.31 8.22 -6.16
N ARG A 244 13.44 8.08 -7.16
CA ARG A 244 12.68 9.20 -7.73
C ARG A 244 11.60 9.68 -6.75
N PHE A 245 11.63 10.95 -6.39
CA PHE A 245 10.62 11.59 -5.55
C PHE A 245 10.02 12.82 -6.24
N SER A 246 8.77 13.14 -5.91
CA SER A 246 8.05 14.34 -6.37
C SER A 246 8.03 15.44 -5.30
N ASN A 247 7.99 15.05 -4.03
CA ASN A 247 7.97 15.98 -2.90
C ASN A 247 8.54 15.29 -1.65
N ILE A 248 9.30 16.03 -0.86
CA ILE A 248 9.75 15.62 0.47
C ILE A 248 9.15 16.60 1.48
N SER A 249 8.58 16.08 2.56
CA SER A 249 8.03 16.87 3.66
C SER A 249 8.60 16.35 4.96
N ILE A 250 9.28 17.22 5.72
CA ILE A 250 9.86 16.87 7.02
C ILE A 250 9.13 17.66 8.10
N ILE A 251 8.57 16.93 9.06
CA ILE A 251 7.63 17.43 10.05
C ILE A 251 8.22 17.18 11.43
N LEU A 252 8.74 18.24 12.05
CA LEU A 252 9.28 18.18 13.39
C LEU A 252 8.19 18.51 14.41
N SER A 253 7.68 17.50 15.12
CA SER A 253 6.62 17.70 16.11
C SER A 253 6.85 16.92 17.40
N ARG A 254 6.63 17.56 18.54
CA ARG A 254 6.61 16.86 19.85
C ARG A 254 5.40 15.92 19.97
N LYS A 255 4.40 16.10 19.11
CA LYS A 255 3.19 15.27 19.04
C LYS A 255 3.38 14.02 18.16
N THR A 256 4.56 13.81 17.57
CA THR A 256 4.86 12.61 16.79
C THR A 256 4.55 11.35 17.60
N PRO A 257 3.72 10.42 17.08
CA PRO A 257 3.30 9.23 17.82
C PRO A 257 4.48 8.42 18.40
N HIS A 258 4.20 7.71 19.50
CA HIS A 258 5.16 6.74 20.04
C HIS A 258 5.23 5.50 19.15
N ASP A 259 4.09 5.09 18.60
CA ASP A 259 4.01 3.99 17.65
C ASP A 259 4.69 4.38 16.35
N ARG A 260 5.44 3.42 15.78
CA ARG A 260 6.30 3.67 14.62
C ARG A 260 5.69 3.00 13.42
N TYR A 261 5.38 3.81 12.41
CA TYR A 261 4.70 3.34 11.21
C TYR A 261 5.41 3.82 9.96
N ILE A 262 5.49 2.93 8.98
CA ILE A 262 5.60 3.31 7.57
C ILE A 262 4.28 2.93 6.92
N MET A 263 3.63 3.89 6.26
CA MET A 263 2.36 3.67 5.58
C MET A 263 2.50 4.08 4.11
N THR A 264 2.13 3.17 3.22
CA THR A 264 1.94 3.43 1.79
C THR A 264 0.45 3.40 1.44
N ASN A 265 0.13 3.55 0.15
CA ASN A 265 -1.22 3.34 -0.37
C ASN A 265 -1.74 1.90 -0.18
N ASN A 266 -0.85 0.92 0.03
CA ASN A 266 -1.23 -0.50 0.02
C ASN A 266 -0.90 -1.24 1.32
N PHE A 267 0.16 -0.84 2.02
CA PHE A 267 0.66 -1.54 3.20
C PHE A 267 0.94 -0.61 4.38
N ILE A 268 0.85 -1.17 5.58
CA ILE A 268 1.33 -0.57 6.82
C ILE A 268 2.39 -1.49 7.41
N PHE A 269 3.53 -0.90 7.70
CA PHE A 269 4.65 -1.49 8.42
C PHE A 269 4.63 -0.89 9.82
N GLU A 270 4.61 -1.72 10.84
CA GLU A 270 4.60 -1.32 12.24
C GLU A 270 5.83 -1.88 12.94
N SER A 271 6.59 -1.00 13.58
CA SER A 271 7.74 -1.38 14.38
C SER A 271 7.47 -1.17 15.87
N GLY A 272 7.84 -2.15 16.68
CA GLY A 272 7.82 -2.02 18.14
C GLY A 272 8.88 -1.05 18.71
N ASP A 273 9.89 -0.67 17.93
CA ASP A 273 11.04 0.13 18.40
C ASP A 273 11.42 1.30 17.49
N SER A 274 12.01 1.02 16.33
CA SER A 274 12.27 1.98 15.24
C SER A 274 12.40 1.21 13.93
N PHE A 275 12.60 1.88 12.80
CA PHE A 275 13.04 1.25 11.56
C PHE A 275 14.56 1.26 11.41
N SER A 276 15.32 1.75 12.39
CA SER A 276 16.79 1.72 12.42
C SER A 276 17.29 0.37 13.00
N TYR A 277 16.90 -0.74 12.39
CA TYR A 277 17.22 -2.10 12.88
C TYR A 277 18.67 -2.52 12.70
N PHE A 278 19.34 -2.01 11.69
CA PHE A 278 20.67 -2.43 11.27
C PHE A 278 21.69 -1.32 11.45
N GLU A 279 22.84 -1.67 11.99
CA GLU A 279 24.10 -0.94 11.88
C GLU A 279 24.75 -1.23 10.52
N LYS A 280 25.93 -0.65 10.28
CA LYS A 280 26.75 -0.98 9.10
C LYS A 280 26.96 -2.50 8.98
N ASN A 281 26.96 -3.00 7.76
CA ASN A 281 27.12 -4.42 7.42
C ASN A 281 25.99 -5.33 7.96
N ASN A 282 24.76 -4.82 8.04
CA ASN A 282 23.57 -5.58 8.49
C ASN A 282 23.67 -6.16 9.91
N ILE A 283 24.51 -5.58 10.78
CA ILE A 283 24.58 -6.00 12.18
C ILE A 283 23.36 -5.45 12.92
N HIS A 284 22.65 -6.28 13.67
CA HIS A 284 21.49 -5.84 14.45
C HIS A 284 21.84 -4.80 15.51
N LYS A 285 21.14 -3.66 15.49
CA LYS A 285 21.23 -2.58 16.49
C LYS A 285 20.39 -2.85 17.74
N THR A 286 19.23 -3.48 17.57
CA THR A 286 18.18 -3.56 18.61
C THR A 286 18.20 -4.90 19.33
N SER A 287 17.92 -4.91 20.63
CA SER A 287 17.92 -6.10 21.48
C SER A 287 16.59 -6.89 21.50
N GLY A 288 15.84 -6.88 20.40
CA GLY A 288 14.57 -7.60 20.27
C GLY A 288 13.36 -6.69 20.05
N THR A 289 12.79 -6.73 18.85
CA THR A 289 11.53 -6.08 18.51
C THR A 289 10.84 -6.82 17.36
N LYS A 290 9.63 -6.40 17.00
CA LYS A 290 8.86 -6.97 15.89
C LYS A 290 8.62 -5.93 14.80
N LEU A 291 8.70 -6.38 13.55
CA LEU A 291 8.19 -5.69 12.37
C LEU A 291 6.92 -6.40 11.91
N THR A 292 5.77 -5.75 11.99
CA THR A 292 4.51 -6.29 11.46
C THR A 292 4.19 -5.59 10.15
N ILE A 293 3.99 -6.35 9.07
CA ILE A 293 3.59 -5.83 7.77
C ILE A 293 2.21 -6.37 7.46
N ARG A 294 1.31 -5.47 7.09
CA ARG A 294 -0.06 -5.86 6.71
C ARG A 294 -0.63 -4.97 5.62
N PRO A 295 -1.54 -5.51 4.79
CA PRO A 295 -2.27 -4.74 3.81
C PRO A 295 -3.21 -3.76 4.51
N ILE A 296 -3.42 -2.59 3.92
CA ILE A 296 -4.19 -1.52 4.54
C ILE A 296 -5.64 -1.92 4.84
N PHE A 297 -6.22 -2.81 4.02
CA PHE A 297 -7.57 -3.33 4.21
C PHE A 297 -7.70 -4.32 5.37
N LYS A 298 -6.59 -4.86 5.89
CA LYS A 298 -6.60 -5.67 7.12
C LYS A 298 -6.55 -4.80 8.38
N PHE A 299 -6.30 -3.50 8.24
CA PHE A 299 -6.34 -2.57 9.36
C PHE A 299 -7.78 -2.23 9.73
N GLU A 300 -8.07 -2.17 11.02
CA GLU A 300 -9.40 -1.78 11.48
C GLU A 300 -9.71 -0.34 11.02
N PRO A 301 -10.84 -0.10 10.32
CA PRO A 301 -11.10 1.19 9.68
C PRO A 301 -11.00 2.39 10.62
N ASN A 302 -11.50 2.25 11.85
CA ASN A 302 -11.45 3.29 12.87
C ASN A 302 -10.02 3.59 13.32
N VAL A 303 -9.18 2.56 13.43
CA VAL A 303 -7.77 2.72 13.83
C VAL A 303 -6.99 3.42 12.71
N LEU A 304 -7.23 3.02 11.44
CA LEU A 304 -6.61 3.67 10.29
C LEU A 304 -7.02 5.16 10.18
N GLN A 305 -8.31 5.46 10.32
CA GLN A 305 -8.81 6.83 10.31
C GLN A 305 -8.22 7.67 11.45
N ASN A 306 -8.11 7.10 12.66
CA ASN A 306 -7.48 7.77 13.79
C ASN A 306 -5.99 8.06 13.54
N LEU A 307 -5.26 7.15 12.91
CA LEU A 307 -3.86 7.38 12.53
C LEU A 307 -3.74 8.51 11.51
N ILE A 308 -4.53 8.46 10.44
CA ILE A 308 -4.56 9.51 9.42
C ILE A 308 -4.91 10.87 10.03
N TYR A 309 -5.94 10.92 10.88
CA TYR A 309 -6.35 12.13 11.58
C TYR A 309 -5.23 12.69 12.45
N LYS A 310 -4.54 11.84 13.22
CA LYS A 310 -3.39 12.26 14.04
C LYS A 310 -2.31 12.92 13.19
N TRP A 311 -1.90 12.30 12.08
CA TRP A 311 -0.86 12.85 11.20
C TRP A 311 -1.30 14.14 10.49
N GLN A 312 -2.55 14.21 10.04
CA GLN A 312 -3.11 15.44 9.47
C GLN A 312 -3.11 16.57 10.50
N HIS A 313 -3.57 16.30 11.72
CA HIS A 313 -3.60 17.28 12.80
C HIS A 313 -2.18 17.73 13.21
N ILE A 314 -1.22 16.81 13.30
CA ILE A 314 0.19 17.16 13.52
C ILE A 314 0.65 18.09 12.40
N SER A 315 0.28 17.79 11.16
CA SER A 315 0.72 18.59 10.03
C SER A 315 0.19 20.01 10.07
N LEU A 316 -1.10 20.17 10.37
CA LEU A 316 -1.76 21.48 10.43
C LEU A 316 -1.33 22.31 11.65
N THR A 317 -1.07 21.67 12.80
CA THR A 317 -0.77 22.43 14.04
C THR A 317 0.71 22.78 14.23
N THR A 318 1.58 22.23 13.40
CA THR A 318 3.01 22.55 13.46
C THR A 318 3.33 23.83 12.66
N ASP A 319 2.41 24.27 11.78
CA ASP A 319 2.51 25.50 10.97
C ASP A 319 2.53 26.81 11.79
N GLU A 320 2.00 26.84 13.01
CA GLU A 320 1.82 28.12 13.73
C GLU A 320 3.09 28.63 14.44
N ASN A 321 4.13 27.80 14.63
CA ASN A 321 5.36 28.21 15.33
C ASN A 321 6.65 27.47 14.91
N ASN A 322 6.59 26.42 14.07
CA ASN A 322 7.76 25.63 13.68
C ASN A 322 7.92 25.57 12.16
N LYS A 323 9.17 25.70 11.69
CA LYS A 323 9.55 25.72 10.27
C LYS A 323 9.04 24.47 9.54
N TYR A 324 7.96 24.62 8.77
CA TYR A 324 7.56 23.66 7.77
C TYR A 324 8.32 23.94 6.47
N TYR A 325 8.91 22.89 5.88
CA TYR A 325 9.41 22.96 4.51
C TYR A 325 8.59 22.02 3.62
N LYS A 326 7.81 22.64 2.74
CA LYS A 326 7.20 21.98 1.59
C LYS A 326 7.70 22.72 0.36
N LYS A 327 8.76 22.20 -0.25
CA LYS A 327 9.26 22.74 -1.52
C LYS A 327 8.70 21.85 -2.63
N PRO A 328 7.64 22.27 -3.35
CA PRO A 328 7.26 21.56 -4.56
C PRO A 328 8.47 21.62 -5.51
N LEU A 329 8.92 20.46 -6.00
CA LEU A 329 9.86 20.46 -7.12
C LEU A 329 9.19 21.24 -8.26
N GLY A 330 9.84 22.30 -8.74
CA GLY A 330 9.44 22.95 -9.98
C GLY A 330 9.30 21.87 -11.05
N LEU A 331 8.18 21.86 -11.77
CA LEU A 331 7.85 20.87 -12.79
C LEU A 331 9.09 20.53 -13.62
N ILE A 332 9.69 19.36 -13.39
CA ILE A 332 10.73 18.83 -14.26
C ILE A 332 10.01 18.58 -15.59
N SER A 333 10.30 19.42 -16.58
CA SER A 333 9.69 19.32 -17.89
C SER A 333 9.95 17.92 -18.45
N SER A 334 8.94 17.30 -19.04
CA SER A 334 8.99 15.94 -19.63
C SER A 334 10.02 15.76 -20.76
N THR A 335 10.78 16.80 -21.06
CA THR A 335 11.85 16.86 -22.06
C THR A 335 13.19 16.30 -21.57
N GLU A 336 13.41 16.17 -20.26
CA GLU A 336 14.71 15.69 -19.72
C GLU A 336 14.78 14.17 -19.46
N LEU A 337 13.68 13.44 -19.61
CA LEU A 337 13.63 11.97 -19.44
C LEU A 337 13.88 11.18 -20.74
N LYS A 338 14.39 11.85 -21.78
CA LYS A 338 14.85 11.22 -23.02
C LYS A 338 16.32 11.53 -23.25
N ASN A 339 17.19 11.01 -22.39
CA ASN A 339 18.60 10.74 -22.69
C ASN A 339 19.04 9.52 -21.90
#